data_AF-A0A7X8K4U9-F1
#
_entry.id   AF-A0A7X8K4U9-F1
#
_cell.length_a   1.000
_cell.length_b   1.000
_cell.length_c   1.000
_cell.angle_alpha   90.00
_cell.angle_beta   90.00
_cell.angle_gamma   90.00
#
_symmetry.space_group_name_H-M   'P 1'
#
loop_
_entity.id
_entity.type
_entity.pdbx_description
1 polymer ?
#
loop_
_entity_poly.entity_id
_entity_poly.type
_entity_poly.pdbx_seq_one_letter_code
_entity_poly.pdbx_strand_id
1 'polypeptide(L)'
;MLKFNKRFFLCLIALLVLIPGVASAHGMLLRLEEPGMFKVEYDGGGFSPRTEVVLYDEEGRELERGLVDEEGKYHFDENLAVYRAVADDGMGHRAEYKEGVEEKTIPKVPVVIAVFAVVAVIFVVFNKKKKV
;
A
#
# COMPACT_ATOMS: atom_id res chain seq x y z
N MET A 1 29.05 -34.24 -24.04
CA MET A 1 29.50 -32.86 -23.72
C MET A 1 28.56 -31.87 -24.38
N LEU A 2 27.71 -31.20 -23.59
CA LEU A 2 26.77 -30.19 -24.08
C LEU A 2 27.58 -28.95 -24.53
N LYS A 3 27.62 -28.63 -25.83
CA LYS A 3 28.27 -27.40 -26.32
C LYS A 3 27.36 -26.21 -25.99
N PHE A 4 27.66 -25.49 -24.90
CA PHE A 4 26.94 -24.28 -24.55
C PHE A 4 27.20 -23.19 -25.60
N ASN A 5 26.13 -22.74 -26.29
CA ASN A 5 26.22 -21.70 -27.29
C ASN A 5 26.46 -20.35 -26.61
N LYS A 6 27.60 -19.70 -26.89
CA LYS A 6 27.96 -18.39 -26.28
C LYS A 6 26.87 -17.34 -26.47
N ARG A 7 26.13 -17.35 -27.59
CA ARG A 7 25.01 -16.43 -27.83
C ARG A 7 23.83 -16.68 -26.90
N PHE A 8 23.56 -17.97 -26.62
CA PHE A 8 22.53 -18.38 -25.67
C PHE A 8 22.90 -17.97 -24.24
N PHE A 9 24.17 -18.15 -23.86
CA PHE A 9 24.68 -17.73 -22.56
C PHE A 9 24.61 -16.19 -22.37
N LEU A 10 24.92 -15.43 -23.42
CA LEU A 10 24.84 -13.97 -23.40
C LEU A 10 23.39 -13.48 -23.31
N CYS A 11 22.45 -14.15 -23.98
CA CYS A 11 21.02 -13.88 -23.82
C CYS A 11 20.53 -14.21 -22.41
N LEU A 12 21.02 -15.30 -21.79
CA LEU A 12 20.65 -15.70 -20.44
C LEU A 12 21.13 -14.66 -19.41
N ILE A 13 22.34 -14.13 -19.57
CA ILE A 13 22.88 -13.05 -18.73
C ILE A 13 22.07 -11.78 -18.91
N ALA A 14 21.73 -11.40 -20.15
CA ALA A 14 20.89 -10.23 -20.41
C ALA A 14 19.51 -10.36 -19.74
N LEU A 15 18.90 -11.56 -19.77
CA LEU A 15 17.64 -11.82 -19.08
C LEU A 15 17.74 -11.70 -17.56
N LEU A 16 18.86 -12.14 -16.97
CA LEU A 16 19.13 -12.05 -15.54
C LEU A 16 19.31 -10.60 -15.06
N VAL A 17 19.91 -9.74 -15.88
CA VAL A 17 20.07 -8.30 -15.58
C VAL A 17 18.76 -7.53 -15.69
N LEU A 18 17.83 -8.01 -16.52
CA LEU A 18 16.51 -7.41 -16.72
C LEU A 18 15.46 -7.87 -15.70
N ILE A 19 15.82 -8.69 -14.72
CA ILE A 19 14.90 -9.03 -13.63
C ILE A 19 14.66 -7.73 -12.85
N PRO A 20 13.44 -7.17 -12.85
CA PRO A 20 13.17 -5.97 -12.08
C PRO A 20 13.45 -6.27 -10.61
N GLY A 21 14.12 -5.33 -9.94
CA GLY A 21 14.28 -5.40 -8.50
C GLY A 21 12.92 -5.46 -7.80
N VAL A 22 12.88 -6.05 -6.60
CA VAL A 22 11.71 -5.98 -5.74
C VAL A 22 11.37 -4.51 -5.45
N ALA A 23 10.31 -4.00 -6.05
CA ALA A 23 9.75 -2.70 -5.74
C ALA A 23 8.72 -2.88 -4.62
N SER A 24 9.06 -2.41 -3.42
CA SER A 24 8.12 -2.37 -2.30
C SER A 24 7.35 -1.06 -2.37
N ALA A 25 6.14 -1.10 -2.90
CA ALA A 25 5.19 0.00 -2.77
C ALA A 25 4.73 0.05 -1.31
N HIS A 26 5.25 1.00 -0.53
CA HIS A 26 4.80 1.25 0.83
C HIS A 26 3.57 2.15 0.73
N GLY A 27 2.43 1.72 1.28
CA GLY A 27 1.27 2.59 1.43
C GLY A 27 1.57 3.69 2.44
N MET A 28 0.86 4.81 2.34
CA MET A 28 0.77 5.78 3.43
C MET A 28 -0.55 5.53 4.17
N LEU A 29 -0.51 5.70 5.48
CA LEU A 29 -1.64 5.60 6.38
C LEU A 29 -1.83 6.96 7.05
N LEU A 30 -3.09 7.38 7.16
CA LEU A 30 -3.52 8.56 7.90
C LEU A 30 -4.57 8.10 8.92
N ARG A 31 -4.25 8.20 10.21
CA ARG A 31 -5.13 7.71 11.28
C ARG A 31 -5.40 8.80 12.29
N LEU A 32 -6.65 8.93 12.70
CA LEU A 32 -7.00 9.73 13.87
C LEU A 32 -6.58 8.93 15.10
N GLU A 33 -5.52 9.36 15.79
CA GLU A 33 -5.04 8.70 17.01
C GLU A 33 -5.78 9.24 18.24
N GLU A 34 -5.98 10.56 18.30
CA GLU A 34 -6.68 11.26 19.37
C GLU A 34 -7.52 12.39 18.77
N PRO A 35 -8.56 12.90 19.48
CA PRO A 35 -9.27 14.11 19.06
C PRO A 35 -8.26 15.25 18.79
N GLY A 36 -8.38 15.89 17.63
CA GLY A 36 -7.46 16.96 17.23
C GLY A 36 -6.07 16.51 16.78
N MET A 37 -5.82 15.20 16.58
CA MET A 37 -4.50 14.73 16.15
C MET A 37 -4.55 13.55 15.17
N PHE A 38 -3.99 13.80 13.98
CA PHE A 38 -3.75 12.78 12.97
C PHE A 38 -2.31 12.29 13.01
N LYS A 39 -2.13 10.98 12.86
CA LYS A 39 -0.83 10.34 12.62
C LYS A 39 -0.69 9.92 11.17
N VAL A 40 0.42 10.31 10.56
CA VAL A 40 0.87 9.83 9.24
C VAL A 40 1.98 8.82 9.42
N GLU A 41 1.87 7.68 8.74
CA GLU A 41 2.91 6.65 8.75
C GLU A 41 2.94 5.87 7.43
N TYR A 42 4.11 5.42 6.98
CA TYR A 42 4.23 4.48 5.86
C TYR A 42 4.07 3.02 6.31
N ASP A 43 3.65 2.14 5.39
CA ASP A 43 3.55 0.69 5.61
C ASP A 43 4.94 0.08 5.91
N GLY A 44 5.32 -0.02 7.18
CA GLY A 44 6.66 -0.46 7.59
C GLY A 44 7.39 0.54 8.50
N GLY A 45 6.75 1.68 8.79
CA GLY A 45 7.20 2.67 9.73
C GLY A 45 7.83 3.90 9.07
N GLY A 46 7.96 4.95 9.87
CA GLY A 46 8.47 6.24 9.43
C GLY A 46 7.43 7.07 8.68
N PHE A 47 7.83 8.30 8.36
CA PHE A 47 6.99 9.29 7.71
C PHE A 47 7.88 10.28 6.96
N SER A 48 7.28 11.20 6.22
CA SER A 48 7.99 12.30 5.56
C SER A 48 7.59 13.64 6.19
N PRO A 49 8.54 14.45 6.69
CA PRO A 49 8.24 15.79 7.23
C PRO A 49 7.65 16.77 6.20
N ARG A 50 7.69 16.41 4.90
CA ARG A 50 7.05 17.18 3.83
C ARG A 50 5.57 16.84 3.65
N THR A 51 5.07 15.82 4.35
CA THR A 51 3.68 15.41 4.19
C THR A 51 2.76 16.53 4.63
N GLU A 52 1.90 16.95 3.71
CA GLU A 52 0.86 17.93 3.95
C GLU A 52 -0.45 17.22 4.25
N VAL A 53 -1.11 17.63 5.33
CA VAL A 53 -2.43 17.19 5.71
C VAL A 53 -3.43 18.30 5.42
N VAL A 54 -4.54 17.95 4.78
CA VAL A 54 -5.64 18.84 4.44
C VAL A 54 -6.93 18.29 5.03
N LEU A 55 -7.62 19.09 5.83
CA LEU A 55 -8.89 18.76 6.47
C LEU A 55 -10.06 19.29 5.64
N TYR A 56 -11.12 18.53 5.54
CA TYR A 56 -12.33 18.87 4.80
C TYR A 56 -13.59 18.65 5.64
N ASP A 57 -14.58 19.51 5.44
CA ASP A 57 -15.93 19.32 5.95
C ASP A 57 -16.75 18.34 5.09
N GLU A 58 -18.02 18.14 5.46
CA GLU A 58 -18.94 17.24 4.75
C GLU A 58 -19.21 17.69 3.31
N GLU A 59 -19.21 19.01 3.04
CA GLU A 59 -19.37 19.57 1.71
C GLU A 59 -18.09 19.50 0.86
N GLY A 60 -16.98 19.05 1.42
CA GLY A 60 -15.68 18.95 0.75
C GLY A 60 -14.93 20.27 0.66
N ARG A 61 -15.28 21.27 1.48
CA ARG A 61 -14.53 22.52 1.63
C ARG A 61 -13.35 22.29 2.55
N GLU A 62 -12.22 22.92 2.22
CA GLU A 62 -11.02 22.91 3.05
C GLU A 62 -11.27 23.69 4.35
N LEU A 63 -11.08 23.02 5.48
CA LEU A 63 -11.14 23.61 6.81
C LEU A 63 -9.77 24.12 7.24
N GLU A 64 -8.74 23.30 7.03
CA GLU A 64 -7.37 23.58 7.44
C GLU A 64 -6.37 22.79 6.58
N ARG A 65 -5.13 23.28 6.55
CA ARG A 65 -3.99 22.66 5.86
C ARG A 65 -2.70 22.95 6.60
N GLY A 66 -1.85 21.94 6.71
CA GLY A 66 -0.51 22.12 7.26
C GLY A 66 0.38 20.90 7.10
N LEU A 67 1.65 21.04 7.51
CA LEU A 67 2.62 19.96 7.49
C LEU A 67 2.56 19.15 8.78
N VAL A 68 2.95 17.87 8.70
CA VAL A 68 3.22 17.06 9.89
C VAL A 68 4.46 17.56 10.64
N ASP A 69 4.51 17.28 11.94
CA ASP A 69 5.63 17.60 12.81
C ASP A 69 6.80 16.60 12.69
N GLU A 70 7.80 16.74 13.58
CA GLU A 70 8.98 15.86 13.66
C GLU A 70 8.68 14.43 14.12
N GLU A 71 7.43 14.14 14.48
CA GLU A 71 6.94 12.82 14.85
C GLU A 71 5.98 12.26 13.80
N GLY A 72 5.67 13.00 12.73
CA GLY A 72 4.70 12.59 11.71
C GLY A 72 3.26 12.78 12.15
N LYS A 73 3.01 13.68 13.12
CA LYS A 73 1.68 14.03 13.60
C LYS A 73 1.24 15.37 13.04
N TYR A 74 -0.05 15.51 12.82
CA TYR A 74 -0.69 16.76 12.46
C TYR A 74 -1.73 17.11 13.51
N HIS A 75 -1.57 18.28 14.13
CA HIS A 75 -2.42 18.78 15.20
C HIS A 75 -3.39 19.83 14.67
N PHE A 76 -4.66 19.72 15.06
CA PHE A 76 -5.73 20.61 14.65
C PHE A 76 -6.72 20.85 15.81
N ASP A 77 -7.57 21.87 15.69
CA ASP A 77 -8.59 22.15 16.71
C ASP A 77 -9.64 21.02 16.73
N GLU A 78 -9.78 20.34 17.89
CA GLU A 78 -10.73 19.25 18.10
C GLU A 78 -12.20 19.67 17.93
N ASN A 79 -12.49 20.97 17.96
CA ASN A 79 -13.83 21.51 17.71
C ASN A 79 -14.17 21.63 16.22
N LEU A 80 -13.22 21.40 15.31
CA LEU A 80 -13.49 21.35 13.88
C LEU A 80 -14.31 20.11 13.52
N ALA A 81 -15.38 20.31 12.77
CA ALA A 81 -16.19 19.24 12.20
C ALA A 81 -15.49 18.60 10.99
N VAL A 82 -14.40 17.86 11.26
CA VAL A 82 -13.59 17.19 10.23
C VAL A 82 -14.31 15.93 9.75
N TYR A 83 -14.84 15.98 8.53
CA TYR A 83 -15.48 14.83 7.90
C TYR A 83 -14.48 13.94 7.15
N ARG A 84 -13.45 14.56 6.57
CA ARG A 84 -12.46 13.91 5.71
C ARG A 84 -11.11 14.58 5.84
N ALA A 85 -10.03 13.81 5.86
CA ALA A 85 -8.67 14.34 5.85
C ALA A 85 -7.82 13.63 4.81
N VAL A 86 -6.89 14.34 4.19
CA VAL A 86 -6.00 13.81 3.15
C VAL A 86 -4.58 14.13 3.53
N ALA A 87 -3.69 13.14 3.50
CA ALA A 87 -2.25 13.30 3.63
C ALA A 87 -1.57 13.03 2.30
N ASP A 88 -0.66 13.90 1.87
CA ASP A 88 0.09 13.79 0.60
C ASP A 88 1.55 14.24 0.80
N ASP A 89 2.51 13.42 0.37
CA ASP A 89 3.94 13.75 0.48
C ASP A 89 4.55 14.36 -0.80
N GLY A 90 3.74 14.59 -1.83
CA GLY A 90 4.15 15.13 -3.12
C GLY A 90 5.02 14.20 -3.96
N MET A 91 5.24 12.95 -3.51
CA MET A 91 6.06 11.93 -4.18
C MET A 91 5.21 10.76 -4.71
N GLY A 92 3.89 10.91 -4.67
CA GLY A 92 2.93 9.91 -5.14
C GLY A 92 2.37 9.03 -4.01
N HIS A 93 2.74 9.26 -2.75
CA HIS A 93 2.05 8.64 -1.63
C HIS A 93 0.95 9.55 -1.12
N ARG A 94 -0.27 9.01 -1.05
CA ARG A 94 -1.46 9.72 -0.59
C ARG A 94 -2.31 8.79 0.26
N ALA A 95 -2.76 9.28 1.41
CA ALA A 95 -3.68 8.59 2.30
C ALA A 95 -4.90 9.45 2.59
N GLU A 96 -6.02 8.81 2.87
CA GLU A 96 -7.28 9.51 3.16
C GLU A 96 -7.95 8.89 4.37
N TYR A 97 -8.32 9.75 5.32
CA TYR A 97 -9.19 9.43 6.43
C TYR A 97 -10.60 9.92 6.11
N LYS A 98 -11.60 9.12 6.47
CA LYS A 98 -13.00 9.50 6.38
C LYS A 98 -13.73 9.06 7.64
N GLU A 99 -14.47 9.98 8.25
CA GLU A 99 -15.24 9.69 9.45
C GLU A 99 -16.26 8.57 9.21
N GLY A 100 -16.40 7.67 10.18
CA GLY A 100 -17.35 6.55 10.13
C GLY A 100 -16.97 5.40 9.19
N VAL A 101 -15.81 5.46 8.54
CA VAL A 101 -15.29 4.35 7.73
C VAL A 101 -14.36 3.49 8.58
N GLU A 102 -14.80 2.29 8.96
CA GLU A 102 -13.89 1.30 9.54
C GLU A 102 -13.01 0.67 8.44
N GLU A 103 -11.69 0.87 8.55
CA GLU A 103 -10.74 0.16 7.70
C GLU A 103 -10.71 -1.34 8.07
N LYS A 104 -11.28 -2.18 7.21
CA LYS A 104 -11.19 -3.63 7.37
C LYS A 104 -9.85 -4.15 6.87
N THR A 105 -9.00 -4.59 7.80
CA THR A 105 -7.79 -5.32 7.44
C THR A 105 -8.13 -6.77 7.12
N ILE A 106 -7.92 -7.18 5.87
CA ILE A 106 -8.10 -8.57 5.46
C ILE A 106 -6.84 -9.36 5.87
N PRO A 107 -6.95 -10.49 6.58
CA PRO A 107 -5.80 -11.30 6.92
C PRO A 107 -5.20 -11.91 5.65
N LYS A 108 -4.02 -11.41 5.25
CA LYS A 108 -3.37 -11.76 3.97
C LYS A 108 -3.04 -13.25 3.87
N VAL A 109 -2.54 -13.86 4.95
CA VAL A 109 -2.08 -15.26 4.99
C VAL A 109 -3.19 -16.28 4.63
N PRO A 110 -4.36 -16.29 5.31
CA PRO A 110 -5.42 -17.25 4.98
C PRO A 110 -5.97 -17.04 3.56
N VAL A 111 -6.03 -15.81 3.05
CA VAL A 111 -6.44 -15.54 1.66
C VAL A 111 -5.48 -16.18 0.67
N VAL A 112 -4.17 -16.02 0.89
CA VAL A 112 -3.14 -16.64 0.03
C VAL A 112 -3.27 -18.17 0.04
N ILE A 113 -3.43 -18.77 1.22
CA ILE A 113 -3.62 -20.23 1.36
C ILE A 113 -4.86 -20.69 0.58
N ALA A 114 -5.98 -19.96 0.69
CA ALA A 114 -7.21 -20.29 0.00
C ALA A 114 -7.06 -20.24 -1.53
N VAL A 115 -6.37 -19.21 -2.06
CA VAL A 115 -6.09 -19.10 -3.50
C VAL A 115 -5.27 -20.29 -4.00
N PHE A 116 -4.19 -20.65 -3.31
CA PHE A 116 -3.37 -21.80 -3.69
C PHE A 116 -4.14 -23.12 -3.60
N ALA A 117 -5.00 -23.29 -2.59
CA ALA A 117 -5.86 -24.47 -2.47
C ALA A 117 -6.81 -24.60 -3.67
N VAL A 118 -7.45 -23.50 -4.09
CA VAL A 118 -8.34 -23.49 -5.27
C VAL A 118 -7.58 -23.85 -6.54
N VAL A 119 -6.40 -23.27 -6.76
CA VAL A 119 -5.55 -23.60 -7.92
C VAL A 119 -5.15 -25.08 -7.92
N ALA A 120 -4.77 -25.63 -6.77
CA ALA A 120 -4.43 -27.04 -6.64
C ALA A 120 -5.63 -27.96 -6.96
N VAL A 121 -6.83 -27.63 -6.47
CA VAL A 121 -8.06 -28.38 -6.76
C VAL A 121 -8.36 -28.36 -8.26
N ILE A 122 -8.29 -27.20 -8.90
CA ILE A 122 -8.47 -27.06 -10.35
C ILE A 122 -7.46 -27.97 -11.07
N PHE A 123 -6.17 -27.88 -10.73
CA PHE A 123 -5.13 -28.66 -11.37
C PHE A 123 -5.36 -30.17 -11.26
N VAL A 124 -5.77 -30.66 -10.08
CA VAL A 124 -6.09 -32.08 -9.85
C VAL A 124 -7.28 -32.52 -10.68
N VAL A 125 -8.36 -31.72 -10.72
CA VAL A 125 -9.58 -32.05 -11.49
C VAL A 125 -9.27 -32.12 -13.00
N PHE A 126 -8.52 -31.16 -13.53
CA PHE A 126 -8.20 -31.14 -14.96
C PHE A 126 -7.15 -32.17 -15.38
N ASN A 127 -6.18 -32.51 -14.51
CA ASN A 127 -5.24 -33.61 -14.81
C ASN A 127 -5.87 -35.00 -14.70
N LYS A 128 -6.89 -35.18 -13.84
CA LYS A 128 -7.66 -36.43 -13.82
C LYS A 128 -8.43 -36.67 -15.11
N LYS A 129 -8.91 -35.62 -15.78
CA LYS A 129 -9.61 -35.72 -17.09
C LYS A 129 -8.70 -36.07 -18.26
N LYS A 130 -7.39 -35.88 -18.16
CA LYS A 130 -6.41 -36.26 -19.21
C LYS A 130 -5.96 -37.73 -19.17
N LYS A 131 -6.33 -38.48 -18.12
CA LYS A 131 -5.96 -39.90 -17.94
C LYS A 131 -7.04 -40.90 -18.35
N VAL A 132 -8.07 -40.46 -19.09
CA VAL A 132 -9.08 -41.34 -19.72
C VAL A 132 -8.89 -41.32 -21.22
#